data_AF-A0A1A0L0E8-F1
#
_entry.id   AF-A0A1A0L0E8-F1
#
_cell.length_a   1.000
_cell.length_b   1.000
_cell.length_c   1.000
_cell.angle_alpha   90.00
_cell.angle_beta   90.00
_cell.angle_gamma   90.00
#
_symmetry.space_group_name_H-M   'P 1'
#
loop_
_entity.id
_entity.type
_entity.pdbx_description
1 polymer ?
#
loop_
_entity_poly.entity_id
_entity_poly.type
_entity_poly.pdbx_seq_one_letter_code
_entity_poly.pdbx_strand_id
1 'polypeptide(L)'
;MSRAFGSKELPPQVRSDLESEGIVVFGPVSGSLARRNYRTPLHYGSSSWENIVGGTIGMSRKRLVIWGNREALVDVWLGHPAVTMELQGSERMLVEADRGAIDPIRTGWTTLLLRTIHAPRIAQLYAEGLPRSV
;
A
#
# COMPACT_ATOMS: atom_id res chain seq x y z
N MET A 1 4.50 -2.17 -22.64
CA MET A 1 4.31 -3.14 -21.54
C MET A 1 5.21 -2.73 -20.39
N SER A 2 4.66 -2.20 -19.29
CA SER A 2 5.45 -1.81 -18.10
C SER A 2 5.52 -3.00 -17.15
N ARG A 3 6.73 -3.44 -16.79
CA ARG A 3 6.99 -4.53 -15.85
C ARG A 3 7.24 -3.88 -14.50
N ALA A 4 6.35 -4.11 -13.53
CA ALA A 4 6.57 -3.68 -12.15
C ALA A 4 7.60 -4.63 -11.52
N PHE A 5 8.79 -4.13 -11.19
CA PHE A 5 9.84 -4.90 -10.56
C PHE A 5 9.69 -4.88 -9.03
N GLY A 6 9.80 -6.05 -8.40
CA GLY A 6 9.98 -6.12 -6.95
C GLY A 6 11.27 -5.42 -6.52
N SER A 7 11.33 -4.86 -5.31
CA SER A 7 12.53 -4.13 -4.89
C SER A 7 13.81 -4.96 -4.89
N LYS A 8 13.71 -6.25 -4.62
CA LYS A 8 14.81 -7.23 -4.73
C LYS A 8 15.12 -7.67 -6.17
N GLU A 9 14.24 -7.39 -7.12
CA GLU A 9 14.42 -7.68 -8.56
C GLU A 9 14.98 -6.47 -9.33
N LEU A 10 14.97 -5.29 -8.71
CA LEU A 10 15.62 -4.10 -9.28
C LEU A 10 17.14 -4.26 -9.25
N PRO A 11 17.84 -4.03 -10.38
CA PRO A 11 19.30 -3.93 -10.39
C PRO A 11 19.78 -2.95 -9.30
N PRO A 12 20.86 -3.25 -8.57
CA PRO A 12 21.33 -2.41 -7.47
C PRO A 12 21.55 -0.94 -7.84
N GLN A 13 22.02 -0.68 -9.07
CA GLN A 13 22.19 0.67 -9.61
C GLN A 13 20.85 1.42 -9.72
N VAL A 14 19.84 0.78 -10.34
CA VAL A 14 18.49 1.36 -10.46
C VAL A 14 17.86 1.59 -9.09
N ARG A 15 18.07 0.69 -8.12
CA ARG A 15 17.60 0.90 -6.74
C ARG A 15 18.27 2.11 -6.10
N SER A 16 19.59 2.25 -6.24
CA SER A 16 20.35 3.38 -5.71
C SER A 16 19.92 4.70 -6.34
N ASP A 17 19.69 4.72 -7.65
CA ASP A 17 19.24 5.91 -8.39
C ASP A 17 17.85 6.34 -7.89
N LEU A 18 16.91 5.40 -7.78
CA LEU A 18 15.58 5.65 -7.22
C LEU A 18 15.66 6.15 -5.77
N GLU A 19 16.50 5.53 -4.93
CA GLU A 19 16.70 5.97 -3.55
C GLU A 19 17.25 7.39 -3.47
N SER A 20 18.17 7.76 -4.38
CA SER A 20 18.70 9.14 -4.48
C SER A 20 17.64 10.16 -4.86
N GLU A 21 16.65 9.75 -5.66
CA GLU A 21 15.46 10.53 -6.01
C GLU A 21 14.40 10.52 -4.88
N GLY A 22 14.66 9.79 -3.79
CA GLY A 22 13.75 9.63 -2.67
C GLY A 22 12.59 8.68 -2.95
N ILE A 23 12.77 7.75 -3.90
CA ILE A 23 11.86 6.67 -4.26
C ILE A 23 12.39 5.37 -3.68
N VAL A 24 11.58 4.69 -2.87
CA VAL A 24 11.90 3.39 -2.29
C VAL A 24 10.83 2.40 -2.71
N VAL A 25 11.26 1.25 -3.21
CA VAL A 25 10.36 0.14 -3.54
C VAL A 25 10.62 -0.97 -2.53
N PHE A 26 9.57 -1.70 -2.14
CA PHE A 26 9.64 -2.88 -1.29
C PHE A 26 8.94 -4.06 -1.99
N GLY A 27 9.65 -5.18 -2.14
CA GLY A 27 9.10 -6.42 -2.68
C GLY A 27 10.02 -7.62 -2.44
N PRO A 28 9.48 -8.84 -2.47
CA PRO A 28 8.07 -9.16 -2.65
C PRO A 28 7.23 -8.85 -1.40
N VAL A 29 5.95 -8.49 -1.62
CA VAL A 29 4.93 -8.37 -0.58
C VAL A 29 3.81 -9.36 -0.89
N SER A 30 3.51 -10.24 0.06
CA SER A 30 2.40 -11.19 -0.04
C SER A 30 1.28 -10.76 0.91
N GLY A 31 0.10 -11.38 0.84
CA GLY A 31 -0.95 -11.07 1.80
C GLY A 31 -2.34 -11.43 1.34
N SER A 32 -3.33 -10.77 1.94
CA SER A 32 -4.73 -10.89 1.56
C SER A 32 -5.37 -9.52 1.43
N LEU A 33 -6.33 -9.43 0.53
CA LEU A 33 -7.10 -8.24 0.20
C LEU A 33 -8.58 -8.54 0.42
N ALA A 34 -9.29 -7.63 1.05
CA ALA A 34 -10.75 -7.60 1.07
C ALA A 34 -11.25 -6.26 0.57
N ARG A 35 -12.27 -6.29 -0.28
CA ARG A 35 -13.02 -5.10 -0.71
C ARG A 35 -14.41 -5.16 -0.11
N ARG A 36 -14.78 -4.13 0.64
CA ARG A 36 -16.11 -4.01 1.26
C ARG A 36 -16.84 -2.84 0.60
N ASN A 37 -17.67 -3.14 -0.40
CA ASN A 37 -18.56 -2.13 -0.98
C ASN A 37 -19.67 -1.78 0.02
N TYR A 38 -20.06 -0.51 0.09
CA TYR A 38 -21.24 -0.11 0.86
C TYR A 38 -22.50 -0.62 0.15
N ARG A 39 -23.39 -1.29 0.89
CA ARG A 39 -24.76 -1.56 0.41
C ARG A 39 -25.70 -0.37 0.67
N THR A 40 -25.44 0.34 1.77
CA THR A 40 -25.99 1.65 2.16
C THR A 40 -24.89 2.40 2.94
N PRO A 41 -24.95 3.73 3.13
CA PRO A 41 -23.93 4.45 3.89
C PRO A 41 -23.66 3.77 5.25
N LEU A 42 -22.38 3.53 5.55
CA LEU A 42 -21.90 2.86 6.77
C LEU A 42 -22.33 1.40 6.98
N HIS A 43 -22.98 0.74 6.01
CA HIS A 43 -23.34 -0.68 6.08
C HIS A 43 -22.56 -1.52 5.06
N TYR A 44 -21.76 -2.43 5.58
CA TYR A 44 -20.85 -3.27 4.80
C TYR A 44 -21.59 -4.42 4.10
N GLY A 45 -21.34 -4.62 2.82
CA GLY A 45 -21.57 -5.90 2.16
C GLY A 45 -20.55 -6.96 2.60
N SER A 46 -20.88 -8.24 2.43
CA SER A 46 -19.95 -9.37 2.63
C SER A 46 -18.66 -9.18 1.84
N SER A 47 -17.49 -9.40 2.46
CA SER A 47 -16.20 -9.37 1.77
C SER A 47 -15.70 -10.78 1.46
N SER A 48 -15.40 -11.05 0.20
CA SER A 48 -14.49 -12.13 -0.19
C SER A 48 -13.05 -11.67 0.00
N TRP A 49 -12.20 -12.58 0.49
CA TRP A 49 -10.77 -12.36 0.58
C TRP A 49 -10.07 -12.92 -0.65
N GLU A 50 -9.20 -12.10 -1.24
CA GLU A 50 -8.33 -12.45 -2.37
C GLU A 50 -6.88 -12.55 -1.89
N ASN A 51 -6.13 -13.53 -2.37
CA ASN A 51 -4.70 -13.66 -2.05
C ASN A 51 -3.85 -12.74 -2.93
N ILE A 52 -2.85 -12.11 -2.32
CA ILE A 52 -1.78 -11.37 -2.99
C ILE A 52 -0.53 -12.27 -2.96
N VAL A 53 -0.15 -12.82 -4.11
CA VAL A 53 0.97 -13.78 -4.22
C VAL A 53 2.32 -13.09 -4.50
N GLY A 54 2.30 -11.85 -5.01
CA GLY A 54 3.51 -11.10 -5.35
C GLY A 54 3.20 -9.64 -5.70
N GLY A 55 3.16 -8.80 -4.67
CA GLY A 55 2.96 -7.36 -4.76
C GLY A 55 4.22 -6.56 -4.42
N THR A 56 4.10 -5.25 -4.54
CA THR A 56 5.15 -4.28 -4.23
C THR A 56 4.56 -3.05 -3.57
N ILE A 57 5.30 -2.45 -2.64
CA ILE A 57 4.98 -1.14 -2.08
C ILE A 57 6.02 -0.15 -2.58
N GLY A 58 5.58 0.85 -3.33
CA GLY A 58 6.39 1.99 -3.75
C GLY A 58 6.08 3.19 -2.88
N MET A 59 7.12 3.87 -2.40
CA MET A 59 6.99 5.09 -1.62
C MET A 59 7.93 6.14 -2.19
N SER A 60 7.44 7.38 -2.29
CA SER A 60 8.30 8.55 -2.49
C SER A 60 7.96 9.59 -1.43
N ARG A 61 8.69 10.70 -1.40
CA ARG A 61 8.35 11.85 -0.54
C ARG A 61 6.93 12.38 -0.73
N LYS A 62 6.25 12.05 -1.83
CA LYS A 62 4.92 12.59 -2.18
C LYS A 62 3.85 11.53 -2.37
N ARG A 63 4.20 10.26 -2.58
CA ARG A 63 3.25 9.26 -3.10
C ARG A 63 3.44 7.91 -2.42
N LEU A 64 2.33 7.23 -2.15
CA LEU A 64 2.27 5.85 -1.69
C LEU A 64 1.53 5.04 -2.76
N VAL A 65 2.17 3.97 -3.23
CA VAL A 65 1.59 3.02 -4.16
C VAL A 65 1.71 1.61 -3.60
N ILE A 66 0.59 0.89 -3.50
CA ILE A 66 0.56 -0.54 -3.19
C ILE A 66 0.04 -1.26 -4.42
N TRP A 67 0.91 -2.04 -5.05
CA TRP A 67 0.61 -2.82 -6.24
C TRP A 67 0.46 -4.30 -5.88
N GLY A 68 -0.59 -4.94 -6.37
CA GLY A 68 -0.88 -6.35 -6.14
C GLY A 68 -2.03 -6.80 -7.05
N ASN A 69 -2.17 -8.10 -7.29
CA ASN A 69 -3.24 -8.65 -8.15
C ASN A 69 -3.33 -7.99 -9.55
N ARG A 70 -2.18 -7.55 -10.10
CA ARG A 70 -2.06 -6.85 -11.39
C ARG A 70 -2.70 -5.47 -11.45
N GLU A 71 -2.94 -4.83 -10.31
CA GLU A 71 -3.51 -3.48 -10.24
C GLU A 71 -2.91 -2.65 -9.08
N ALA A 72 -3.17 -1.35 -9.11
CA ALA A 72 -2.86 -0.45 -8.00
C ALA A 72 -3.99 -0.55 -6.97
N LEU A 73 -3.72 -1.27 -5.88
CA LEU A 73 -4.66 -1.45 -4.78
C LEU A 73 -4.80 -0.15 -3.96
N VAL A 74 -3.71 0.60 -3.82
CA VAL A 74 -3.65 1.94 -3.25
C VAL A 74 -2.72 2.78 -4.12
N ASP A 75 -3.14 3.99 -4.47
CA ASP A 75 -2.33 4.98 -5.17
C ASP A 75 -2.78 6.38 -4.76
N VAL A 76 -2.05 6.99 -3.81
CA VAL A 76 -2.41 8.25 -3.16
C VAL A 76 -1.18 9.08 -2.82
N TRP A 77 -1.39 10.34 -2.46
CA TRP A 77 -0.35 11.15 -1.82
C TRP A 77 0.11 10.49 -0.50
N LEU A 78 1.39 10.61 -0.17
CA LEU A 78 1.90 10.09 1.11
C LEU A 78 1.22 10.85 2.27
N GLY A 79 0.69 10.09 3.23
CA GLY A 79 -0.09 10.63 4.35
C GLY A 79 -1.52 11.06 4.03
N HIS A 80 -2.09 10.58 2.92
CA HIS A 80 -3.49 10.80 2.60
C HIS A 80 -4.42 10.30 3.73
N PRO A 81 -5.37 11.12 4.21
CA PRO A 81 -6.18 10.78 5.40
C PRO A 81 -7.11 9.57 5.18
N ALA A 82 -7.42 9.25 3.92
CA ALA A 82 -8.20 8.06 3.57
C ALA A 82 -7.43 6.74 3.74
N VAL A 83 -6.13 6.78 4.06
CA VAL A 83 -5.29 5.59 4.21
C VAL A 83 -4.68 5.54 5.60
N THR A 84 -4.79 4.38 6.23
CA THR A 84 -4.08 4.06 7.48
C THR A 84 -3.17 2.87 7.24
N MET A 85 -2.05 2.85 7.95
CA MET A 85 -1.06 1.78 7.88
C MET A 85 -0.57 1.49 9.30
N GLU A 86 -0.71 0.24 9.72
CA GLU A 86 -0.34 -0.22 11.05
C GLU A 86 0.55 -1.46 10.96
N LEU A 87 1.62 -1.48 11.75
CA LEU A 87 2.50 -2.64 11.89
C LEU A 87 1.88 -3.64 12.88
N GLN A 88 1.67 -4.89 12.45
CA GLN A 88 1.10 -5.98 13.26
C GLN A 88 2.14 -7.08 13.50
N GLY A 89 3.15 -6.78 14.32
CA GLY A 89 4.29 -7.67 14.57
C GLY A 89 5.46 -7.42 13.61
N SER A 90 6.39 -8.38 13.49
CA SER A 90 7.68 -8.15 12.80
C SER A 90 7.59 -8.09 11.28
N GLU A 91 6.58 -8.73 10.68
CA GLU A 91 6.49 -8.88 9.22
C GLU A 91 5.09 -8.65 8.65
N ARG A 92 4.11 -8.26 9.47
CA ARG A 92 2.72 -8.09 9.01
C ARG A 92 2.30 -6.65 9.15
N MET A 93 1.46 -6.20 8.23
CA MET A 93 0.91 -4.86 8.23
C MET A 93 -0.57 -4.92 7.88
N LEU A 94 -1.35 -4.11 8.59
CA LEU A 94 -2.71 -3.78 8.20
C LEU A 94 -2.67 -2.45 7.44
N VAL A 95 -3.25 -2.42 6.25
CA VAL A 95 -3.50 -1.19 5.52
C VAL A 95 -4.98 -1.09 5.24
N GLU A 96 -5.60 0.02 5.62
CA GLU A 96 -6.99 0.31 5.31
C GLU A 96 -7.06 1.55 4.42
N ALA A 97 -7.90 1.50 3.39
CA ALA A 97 -8.07 2.59 2.45
C ALA A 97 -9.56 2.82 2.13
N ASP A 98 -10.07 4.01 2.42
CA ASP A 98 -11.39 4.44 1.98
C ASP A 98 -11.34 4.75 0.48
N ARG A 99 -12.04 3.93 -0.31
CA ARG A 99 -12.01 4.02 -1.78
C ARG A 99 -12.79 5.22 -2.28
N GLY A 100 -13.86 5.64 -1.59
CA GLY A 100 -14.68 6.78 -2.00
C GLY A 100 -14.00 8.11 -1.71
N ALA A 101 -13.23 8.18 -0.62
CA ALA A 101 -12.39 9.34 -0.32
C ALA A 101 -11.17 9.46 -1.26
N ILE A 102 -10.76 8.37 -1.92
CA ILE A 102 -9.66 8.35 -2.90
C ILE A 102 -10.18 8.61 -4.33
N ASP A 103 -11.28 7.98 -4.71
CA ASP A 103 -11.89 8.04 -6.04
C ASP A 103 -13.41 8.16 -5.90
N PRO A 104 -14.02 9.32 -6.24
CA PRO A 104 -15.46 9.54 -6.09
C PRO A 104 -16.36 8.56 -6.83
N ILE A 105 -15.84 7.83 -7.82
CA ILE A 105 -16.58 6.83 -8.59
C ILE A 105 -16.62 5.49 -7.85
N ARG A 106 -15.69 5.27 -6.91
CA ARG A 106 -15.61 4.06 -6.09
C ARG A 106 -16.34 4.25 -4.78
N THR A 107 -16.69 3.14 -4.16
CA THR A 107 -17.32 3.12 -2.84
C THR A 107 -16.69 2.03 -1.97
N GLY A 108 -16.81 2.21 -0.66
CA GLY A 108 -16.40 1.21 0.31
C GLY A 108 -14.95 1.30 0.76
N TRP A 109 -14.53 0.29 1.51
CA TRP A 109 -13.18 0.17 2.04
C TRP A 109 -12.40 -0.96 1.37
N THR A 110 -11.10 -0.75 1.25
CA THR A 110 -10.11 -1.77 0.96
C THR A 110 -9.35 -2.08 2.24
N THR A 111 -9.32 -3.35 2.63
CA THR A 111 -8.49 -3.85 3.73
C THR A 111 -7.42 -4.77 3.17
N LEU A 112 -6.16 -4.47 3.48
CA LEU A 112 -5.00 -5.27 3.08
C LEU A 112 -4.31 -5.81 4.33
N LEU A 113 -4.14 -7.12 4.39
CA LEU A 113 -3.31 -7.81 5.37
C LEU A 113 -2.03 -8.23 4.66
N LEU A 114 -1.02 -7.36 4.71
CA LEU A 114 0.24 -7.52 3.97
C LEU A 114 1.28 -8.22 4.85
N ARG A 115 2.16 -8.99 4.19
CA ARG A 115 3.30 -9.67 4.81
C ARG A 115 4.58 -9.44 4.01
N THR A 116 5.60 -8.92 4.70
CA THR A 116 6.95 -8.71 4.16
C THR A 116 7.96 -8.51 5.28
N ILE A 117 9.20 -8.94 5.06
CA ILE A 117 10.33 -8.72 5.98
C ILE A 117 10.65 -7.22 6.17
N HIS A 118 10.19 -6.37 5.24
CA HIS A 118 10.45 -4.94 5.26
C HIS A 118 9.40 -4.15 6.05
N ALA A 119 8.42 -4.81 6.68
CA ALA A 119 7.28 -4.17 7.33
C ALA A 119 7.68 -3.06 8.33
N PRO A 120 8.69 -3.24 9.20
CA PRO A 120 9.10 -2.19 10.13
C PRO A 120 9.64 -0.95 9.40
N ARG A 121 10.41 -1.14 8.32
CA ARG A 121 10.97 -0.03 7.54
C ARG A 121 9.88 0.73 6.77
N ILE A 122 8.91 0.01 6.22
CA ILE A 122 7.78 0.62 5.51
C ILE A 122 6.96 1.47 6.49
N ALA A 123 6.60 0.92 7.65
CA ALA A 123 5.85 1.64 8.67
C ALA A 123 6.59 2.89 9.18
N GLN A 124 7.91 2.78 9.36
CA GLN A 124 8.75 3.92 9.72
C GLN A 124 8.69 5.03 8.66
N LEU A 125 8.94 4.71 7.39
CA LEU A 125 8.91 5.70 6.31
C LEU A 125 7.52 6.32 6.12
N TYR A 126 6.46 5.53 6.37
CA TYR A 126 5.09 6.03 6.31
C TYR A 126 4.85 7.06 7.40
N ALA A 127 5.22 6.75 8.65
CA ALA A 127 5.09 7.65 9.79
C ALA A 127 5.92 8.94 9.63
N GLU A 128 7.16 8.83 9.11
CA GLU A 128 8.02 9.99 8.83
C GLU A 128 7.44 10.92 7.76
N GLY A 129 6.66 10.37 6.83
CA GLY A 129 6.02 11.11 5.75
C GLY A 129 4.65 11.71 6.10
N LEU A 130 4.09 11.40 7.28
CA LEU A 130 2.86 12.02 7.74
C LEU A 130 3.12 13.49 8.09
N PRO A 131 2.19 14.41 7.77
CA PRO A 131 2.27 15.77 8.26
C PRO A 131 2.29 15.74 9.78
N ARG A 132 3.35 16.30 10.39
CA ARG A 132 3.41 16.47 11.84
C ARG A 132 2.27 17.40 12.24
N SER A 133 1.36 16.91 13.07
CA SER A 133 0.40 17.75 13.79
C SER A 133 1.19 18.77 14.61
N VAL A 134 1.07 20.05 14.24
CA VAL A 134 1.57 21.20 15.00
C VAL A 134 0.58 21.50 16.13
#